data_AF-A0A7X5INS8-F1
#
_entry.id   AF-A0A7X5INS8-F1
#
_cell.length_a   1.000
_cell.length_b   1.000
_cell.length_c   1.000
_cell.angle_alpha   90.00
_cell.angle_beta   90.00
_cell.angle_gamma   90.00
#
_symmetry.space_group_name_H-M   'P 1'
#
loop_
_entity.id
_entity.type
_entity.pdbx_description
1 polymer ?
#
loop_
_entity_poly.entity_id
_entity_poly.type
_entity_poly.pdbx_seq_one_letter_code
_entity_poly.pdbx_strand_id
1 'polypeptide(L)' 'MNRRKRTVADELNVRGTYILDTFKDYLEDVYWVNRRYQRKLVWTLEEKQKFIDTILHNYPVPIFLLAKIQIRRRR' A
#
# COMPACT_ATOMS: atom_id res chain seq x y z
N MET A 1 23.48 20.84 3.84
CA MET A 1 22.58 19.90 3.12
C MET A 1 21.32 19.69 3.95
N ASN A 2 20.26 20.48 3.68
CA ASN A 2 19.12 20.63 4.59
C ASN A 2 18.06 19.54 4.33
N ARG A 3 18.09 18.43 5.09
CA ARG A 3 17.04 17.40 5.04
C ARG A 3 15.74 18.03 5.55
N ARG A 4 14.88 18.49 4.63
CA ARG A 4 13.53 18.97 4.93
C ARG A 4 12.85 17.97 5.86
N LYS A 5 12.45 18.40 7.07
CA LYS A 5 11.73 17.60 8.06
C LYS A 5 10.52 16.96 7.38
N ARG A 6 10.60 15.68 7.03
CA ARG A 6 9.45 14.85 6.70
C ARG A 6 8.89 14.42 8.05
N THR A 7 7.85 15.10 8.52
CA THR A 7 7.04 14.63 9.65
C THR A 7 6.20 13.46 9.16
N VAL A 8 6.77 12.26 9.24
CA VAL A 8 5.97 11.04 9.21
C VAL A 8 5.24 10.99 10.55
N ALA A 9 3.93 10.76 10.56
CA ALA A 9 3.19 10.60 11.81
C ALA A 9 3.72 9.36 12.55
N ASP A 10 3.94 9.47 13.86
CA ASP A 10 4.59 8.45 14.70
C ASP A 10 3.63 7.34 15.15
N GLU A 11 2.33 7.49 14.89
CA GLU A 11 1.29 6.55 15.31
C GLU A 11 1.09 5.44 14.26
N LEU A 12 1.37 4.19 14.68
CA LEU A 12 1.07 2.99 13.92
C LEU A 12 -0.41 2.62 14.06
N ASN A 13 -1.15 2.67 12.96
CA ASN A 13 -2.56 2.28 12.91
C ASN A 13 -2.71 0.99 12.09
N VAL A 14 -2.91 -0.13 12.78
CA VAL A 14 -3.08 -1.45 12.15
C VAL A 14 -4.58 -1.75 12.06
N ARG A 15 -5.13 -1.70 10.84
CA ARG A 15 -6.55 -2.00 10.58
C ARG A 15 -6.66 -3.06 9.49
N GLY A 16 -7.60 -3.98 9.67
CA GLY A 16 -8.06 -4.81 8.57
C GLY A 16 -8.91 -3.99 7.62
N THR A 17 -8.70 -4.16 6.31
CA THR A 17 -9.50 -3.54 5.26
C THR A 17 -9.92 -4.60 4.26
N TYR A 18 -11.06 -4.40 3.59
CA TYR A 18 -11.43 -5.25 2.47
C TYR A 18 -10.56 -4.92 1.26
N ILE A 19 -10.18 -5.97 0.51
CA ILE A 19 -9.37 -5.84 -0.70
C ILE A 19 -10.02 -4.88 -1.70
N LEU A 20 -11.36 -4.96 -1.85
CA LEU A 20 -12.13 -4.11 -2.76
C LEU A 20 -12.07 -2.63 -2.35
N ASP A 21 -12.16 -2.31 -1.06
CA ASP A 21 -12.08 -0.93 -0.57
C ASP A 21 -10.68 -0.36 -0.84
N THR A 22 -9.63 -1.14 -0.53
CA THR A 22 -8.25 -0.74 -0.81
C THR A 22 -7.98 -0.56 -2.31
N PHE A 23 -8.61 -1.39 -3.15
CA PHE A 23 -8.51 -1.24 -4.61
C PHE A 23 -9.25 0.00 -5.11
N LYS A 24 -10.41 0.31 -4.54
CA LYS A 24 -11.17 1.53 -4.84
C LYS A 24 -10.37 2.79 -4.48
N ASP A 25 -9.78 2.84 -3.29
CA ASP A 25 -8.92 3.94 -2.85
C ASP A 25 -7.74 4.18 -3.82
N TYR A 26 -7.19 3.10 -4.38
CA TYR A 26 -6.15 3.20 -5.41
C TYR A 26 -6.69 3.82 -6.71
N LEU A 27 -7.90 3.44 -7.14
CA LEU A 27 -8.54 4.01 -8.34
C LEU A 27 -8.94 5.49 -8.16
N GLU A 28 -9.28 5.89 -6.94
CA GLU A 28 -9.65 7.26 -6.58
C GLU A 28 -8.45 8.17 -6.26
N ASP A 29 -7.22 7.74 -6.60
CA ASP A 29 -5.96 8.46 -6.36
C ASP A 29 -5.72 8.82 -4.87
N VAL A 30 -6.37 8.11 -3.93
CA VAL A 30 -6.14 8.27 -2.48
C VAL A 30 -4.75 7.75 -2.11
N TYR A 31 -4.32 6.65 -2.74
CA TYR A 31 -2.99 6.09 -2.55
C TYR A 31 -2.02 6.58 -3.62
N TRP A 32 -0.91 7.17 -3.16
CA TRP A 32 0.22 7.48 -4.03
C TRP A 32 1.27 6.36 -3.99
N VAL A 33 1.47 5.69 -5.12
CA VAL A 33 2.46 4.60 -5.23
C VAL A 33 3.85 5.16 -5.53
N ASN A 34 4.73 5.06 -4.55
CA ASN A 34 6.14 5.35 -4.77
C ASN A 34 6.83 4.17 -5.47
N ARG A 35 7.07 4.31 -6.78
CA ARG A 35 7.72 3.28 -7.62
C ARG A 35 9.08 2.80 -7.09
N ARG A 36 9.79 3.63 -6.31
CA ARG A 36 11.07 3.23 -5.68
C ARG A 36 10.91 2.09 -4.67
N TYR A 37 9.75 1.99 -4.02
CA TYR A 37 9.45 0.97 -3.01
C TYR A 37 8.56 -0.15 -3.54
N GLN A 38 8.13 -0.07 -4.80
CA GLN A 38 7.35 -1.12 -5.43
C GLN A 38 8.24 -2.33 -5.70
N ARG A 39 7.87 -3.49 -5.18
CA ARG A 39 8.51 -4.76 -5.55
C ARG A 39 8.33 -4.99 -7.04
N LYS A 40 9.39 -5.44 -7.73
CA LYS A 40 9.27 -5.87 -9.12
C LYS A 40 8.18 -6.95 -9.20
N LEU A 41 7.37 -6.93 -10.27
CA LEU A 41 6.37 -7.96 -10.51
C LEU A 41 7.10 -9.24 -10.93
N VAL A 42 7.47 -10.05 -9.95
CA VAL A 42 8.24 -11.28 -10.12
C VAL A 42 7.37 -12.54 -10.07
N TRP A 43 6.04 -12.36 -10.04
CA TRP A 43 5.11 -13.48 -9.87
C TRP A 43 4.85 -14.18 -11.20
N THR A 44 5.10 -15.49 -11.19
CA THR A 44 4.66 -16.44 -12.20
C THR A 44 3.14 -16.55 -12.25
N LEU A 45 2.61 -17.18 -13.30
CA LEU A 45 1.16 -17.44 -13.41
C LEU A 45 0.67 -18.30 -12.24
N GLU A 46 1.43 -19.33 -11.87
CA GLU A 46 1.10 -20.26 -10.79
C GLU A 46 1.04 -19.54 -9.43
N GLU A 47 2.00 -18.65 -9.14
CA GLU A 47 1.98 -17.86 -7.90
C GLU A 47 0.76 -16.93 -7.83
N LYS A 48 0.36 -16.33 -8.96
CA LYS A 48 -0.87 -15.52 -9.02
C LYS A 48 -2.11 -16.36 -8.73
N GLN A 49 -2.20 -17.57 -9.28
CA GLN A 49 -3.31 -18.48 -9.03
C GLN A 49 -3.37 -18.89 -7.56
N LYS A 50 -2.23 -19.27 -6.96
CA LYS A 50 -2.14 -19.59 -5.52
C LYS A 50 -2.54 -18.42 -4.64
N PHE A 51 -2.19 -17.19 -5.01
CA PHE A 51 -2.63 -16.03 -4.26
C PHE A 51 -4.15 -15.81 -4.33
N ILE A 52 -4.76 -15.98 -5.51
CA ILE A 52 -6.23 -15.94 -5.63
C ILE A 52 -6.88 -17.02 -4.78
N ASP A 53 -6.33 -18.24 -4.82
CA ASP A 53 -6.76 -19.35 -3.97
C ASP A 53 -6.70 -19.00 -2.48
N THR A 54 -5.66 -18.28 -2.05
CA THR A 54 -5.57 -17.82 -0.64
C THR A 54 -6.66 -16.84 -0.25
N ILE A 55 -7.06 -15.97 -1.17
CA ILE A 55 -8.16 -15.03 -0.95
C ILE A 55 -9.48 -15.78 -0.84
N LEU A 56 -9.73 -16.75 -1.72
CA LEU A 56 -10.95 -17.56 -1.72
C LEU A 56 -11.12 -18.38 -0.44
N HIS A 57 -10.01 -18.87 0.12
CA HIS A 57 -9.99 -19.64 1.37
C HIS A 57 -9.92 -18.77 2.64
N ASN A 58 -10.03 -17.44 2.52
CA ASN A 58 -9.94 -16.49 3.64
C ASN A 58 -8.64 -16.61 4.46
N TYR A 59 -7.54 -17.01 3.83
CA TYR A 59 -6.23 -16.94 4.49
C TYR A 59 -5.80 -15.48 4.65
N PRO A 60 -5.05 -15.17 5.73
CA PRO A 60 -4.55 -13.82 5.95
C PRO A 60 -3.62 -13.38 4.81
N VAL A 61 -3.91 -12.24 4.21
CA VAL A 61 -3.07 -11.62 3.17
C VAL A 61 -1.95 -10.78 3.78
N PRO A 62 -0.83 -10.56 3.07
CA PRO A 62 0.26 -9.72 3.55
C PRO A 62 -0.17 -8.29 3.90
N ILE A 63 0.38 -7.76 4.99
CA ILE A 63 0.12 -6.38 5.45
C ILE A 63 0.72 -5.35 4.50
N PHE A 64 -0.05 -4.29 4.22
CA PHE A 64 0.45 -3.07 3.58
C PHE A 64 0.93 -2.06 4.63
N LEU A 65 2.11 -1.49 4.41
CA LEU A 65 2.62 -0.38 5.21
C LEU A 65 2.39 0.93 4.45
N LEU A 66 1.52 1.78 5.01
CA LEU A 66 1.18 3.07 4.43
C LEU A 66 1.80 4.20 5.27
N ALA A 67 2.26 5.25 4.60
CA ALA A 67 2.76 6.46 5.24
C ALA A 67 1.90 7.65 4.82
N LYS A 68 1.41 8.42 5.81
CA LYS A 68 0.67 9.66 5.54
C LYS A 68 1.65 10.77 5.17
N ILE A 69 1.43 11.42 4.03
CA ILE A 69 2.27 12.51 3.55
C ILE A 69 1.44 13.80 3.54
N GLN A 70 1.88 14.83 4.25
CA GLN A 70 1.29 16.15 4.15
C GLN A 70 2.03 16.97 3.08
N ILE A 71 1.40 17.12 1.92
CA ILE A 71 1.96 17.95 0.84
C ILE A 71 1.71 19.41 1.19
N ARG A 72 2.75 20.11 1.67
CA ARG A 72 2.71 21.57 1.78
C ARG A 72 2.71 22.15 0.36
N ARG A 73 1.53 22.55 -0.14
CA ARG A 73 1.44 23.38 -1.35
C ARG A 73 2.22 24.67 -1.09
N ARG A 74 3.36 24.84 -1.74
CA ARG A 74 4.03 26.13 -1.80
C ARG A 74 3.17 27.01 -2.72
N ARG A 75 2.61 28.08 -2.15
CA ARG A 75 2.27 29.28 -2.93
C ARG A 75 3.58 29.97 -3.30
#